data_AF-A0A135VPE0-F1
#
_entry.id   AF-A0A135VPE0-F1
#
_cell.length_a   1.000
_cell.length_b   1.000
_cell.length_c   1.000
_cell.angle_alpha   90.00
_cell.angle_beta   90.00
_cell.angle_gamma   90.00
#
_symmetry.space_group_name_H-M   'P 1'
#
loop_
_entity.id
_entity.type
_entity.pdbx_description
1 polymer ?
#
loop_
_entity_poly.entity_id
_entity_poly.type
_entity_poly.pdbx_seq_one_letter_code
_entity_poly.pdbx_strand_id
1 'polypeptide(L)'
;MTERLIELEKICSIIEQNPKEVPIEIRKRFWKIVRQIKKDPKPDEEEVYKASEIRNLLFEASRGRTFPLIPVLMLETVLGLLALWGYIWALGTPLDWMGIFAWGLAEWMSFGLRFVFVFAVIAFLYPIGRVIAGKWAGIKLEGMCRDQYYEPTVKIDYVSFLKAPASKRKWFFFFAGLWTLITSLWLWILGMFLSWDFTAFIPMILLALFEGSVILSGNPSPNRGEMGHYNREKRIEQVWRRKLAVLNETSQDDSSDLQS
;
A
#
# COMPACT_ATOMS: atom_id res chain seq x y z
N MET A 1 10.31 25.16 -20.35
CA MET A 1 10.46 23.71 -20.16
C MET A 1 11.48 23.47 -19.04
N THR A 2 11.15 22.70 -18.01
CA THR A 2 12.09 22.43 -16.90
C THR A 2 13.13 21.38 -17.32
N GLU A 3 14.31 21.38 -16.69
CA GLU A 3 15.34 20.35 -16.92
C GLU A 3 14.81 18.93 -16.64
N ARG A 4 13.95 18.79 -15.63
CA ARG A 4 13.30 17.52 -15.27
C ARG A 4 12.40 17.02 -16.39
N LEU A 5 11.64 17.90 -17.04
CA LEU A 5 10.74 17.51 -18.13
C LEU A 5 11.54 16.99 -19.34
N ILE A 6 12.61 17.69 -19.72
CA ILE A 6 13.53 17.26 -20.79
C ILE A 6 14.12 15.88 -20.47
N GLU A 7 14.51 15.62 -19.21
CA GLU A 7 15.03 14.32 -18.80
C GLU A 7 13.94 13.22 -18.84
N LEU A 8 12.70 13.54 -18.44
CA LEU A 8 11.56 12.63 -18.53
C LEU A 8 11.24 12.27 -19.98
N GLU A 9 11.27 13.21 -20.91
CA GLU A 9 11.06 12.95 -22.35
C GLU A 9 12.12 12.01 -22.91
N LYS A 10 13.41 12.25 -22.57
CA LYS A 10 14.51 11.35 -22.95
C LYS A 10 14.34 9.95 -22.38
N ILE A 11 13.88 9.83 -21.13
CA ILE A 11 13.61 8.53 -20.51
C ILE A 11 12.42 7.85 -21.19
N CYS A 12 11.37 8.60 -21.51
CA CYS A 12 10.17 8.08 -22.16
C CYS A 12 10.48 7.48 -23.53
N SER A 13 11.24 8.19 -24.36
CA SER A 13 11.61 7.71 -25.70
C SER A 13 12.42 6.41 -25.66
N ILE A 14 13.29 6.24 -24.66
CA ILE A 14 14.03 4.98 -24.45
C ILE A 14 13.07 3.84 -24.04
N ILE A 15 12.12 4.14 -23.15
CA ILE A 15 11.17 3.14 -22.64
C ILE A 15 10.16 2.71 -23.70
N GLU A 16 9.69 3.63 -24.54
CA GLU A 16 8.76 3.34 -25.64
C GLU A 16 9.35 2.35 -26.66
N GLN A 17 10.66 2.38 -26.90
CA GLN A 17 11.32 1.47 -27.84
C GLN A 17 11.31 0.01 -27.36
N ASN A 18 11.58 -0.22 -26.07
CA ASN A 18 11.57 -1.56 -25.47
C ASN A 18 11.24 -1.50 -23.97
N PRO A 19 9.95 -1.49 -23.59
CA PRO A 19 9.55 -1.28 -22.21
C PRO A 19 9.84 -2.48 -21.30
N LYS A 20 10.06 -3.67 -21.88
CA LYS A 20 10.39 -4.88 -21.12
C LYS A 20 11.86 -4.91 -20.69
N GLU A 21 12.76 -4.43 -21.53
CA GLU A 21 14.22 -4.53 -21.33
C GLU A 21 14.87 -3.18 -20.98
N VAL A 22 14.16 -2.34 -20.24
CA VAL A 22 14.67 -1.03 -19.82
C VAL A 22 15.85 -1.19 -18.85
N PRO A 23 17.04 -0.61 -19.15
CA PRO A 23 18.22 -0.69 -18.30
C PRO A 23 17.97 -0.19 -16.87
N ILE A 24 18.64 -0.81 -15.90
CA ILE A 24 18.48 -0.50 -14.46
C ILE A 24 18.84 0.96 -14.17
N GLU A 25 19.81 1.51 -14.88
CA GLU A 25 20.30 2.88 -14.77
C GLU A 25 19.20 3.88 -15.15
N ILE A 26 18.46 3.59 -16.23
CA ILE A 26 17.33 4.43 -16.69
C ILE A 26 16.20 4.39 -15.66
N ARG A 27 15.86 3.20 -15.14
CA ARG A 27 14.86 3.06 -14.06
C ARG A 27 15.29 3.84 -12.82
N LYS A 28 16.57 3.77 -12.42
CA LYS A 28 17.10 4.51 -11.26
C LYS A 28 17.01 6.03 -11.46
N ARG A 29 17.33 6.53 -12.66
CA ARG A 29 17.19 7.96 -13.01
C ARG A 29 15.73 8.40 -12.95
N PHE A 30 14.83 7.65 -13.58
CA PHE A 30 13.39 7.89 -13.50
C PHE A 30 12.89 8.02 -12.05
N TRP A 31 13.19 7.04 -11.20
CA TRP A 31 12.79 7.07 -9.79
C TRP A 31 13.48 8.16 -8.96
N LYS A 32 14.60 8.72 -9.43
CA LYS A 32 15.24 9.90 -8.82
C LYS A 32 14.42 11.16 -9.12
N ILE A 33 14.02 11.36 -10.38
CA ILE A 33 13.18 12.50 -10.80
C ILE A 33 11.83 12.46 -10.10
N VAL A 34 11.16 11.31 -10.10
CA VAL A 34 9.88 11.10 -9.39
C VAL A 34 9.99 11.48 -7.90
N ARG A 35 11.10 11.14 -7.25
CA ARG A 35 11.34 11.53 -5.85
C ARG A 35 11.51 13.03 -5.68
N GLN A 36 12.05 13.74 -6.66
CA GLN A 36 12.13 15.21 -6.64
C GLN A 36 10.74 15.82 -6.82
N ILE A 37 9.95 15.34 -7.78
CA ILE A 37 8.55 15.77 -8.01
C ILE A 37 7.74 15.61 -6.71
N LYS A 38 7.81 14.43 -6.08
CA LYS A 38 7.08 14.17 -4.82
C LYS A 38 7.43 15.09 -3.65
N LYS A 39 8.67 15.60 -3.62
CA LYS A 39 9.15 16.51 -2.57
C LYS A 39 8.74 17.95 -2.83
N ASP A 40 8.28 18.26 -4.03
CA ASP A 40 7.84 19.59 -4.43
C ASP A 40 6.41 19.86 -3.94
N PRO A 41 6.14 20.98 -3.23
CA PRO A 41 4.78 21.37 -2.86
C PRO A 41 3.88 21.73 -4.03
N LYS A 42 4.45 22.27 -5.11
CA LYS A 42 3.72 22.69 -6.31
C LYS A 42 4.47 22.17 -7.54
N PRO A 43 4.48 20.84 -7.78
CA PRO A 43 5.13 20.28 -8.96
C PRO A 43 4.46 20.79 -10.24
N ASP A 44 5.25 20.94 -11.29
CA ASP A 44 4.75 21.27 -12.62
C ASP A 44 3.79 20.18 -13.13
N GLU A 45 2.69 20.57 -13.77
CA GLU A 45 1.66 19.62 -14.19
C GLU A 45 2.15 18.69 -15.31
N GLU A 46 2.93 19.21 -16.25
CA GLU A 46 3.46 18.43 -17.38
C GLU A 46 4.44 17.37 -16.88
N GLU A 47 5.29 17.72 -15.90
CA GLU A 47 6.18 16.75 -15.24
C GLU A 47 5.39 15.61 -14.58
N VAL A 48 4.27 15.92 -13.91
CA VAL A 48 3.41 14.92 -13.26
C VAL A 48 2.78 13.98 -14.28
N TYR A 49 2.21 14.53 -15.36
CA TYR A 49 1.60 13.71 -16.42
C TYR A 49 2.65 12.84 -17.11
N LYS A 50 3.80 13.39 -17.48
CA LYS A 50 4.86 12.62 -18.15
C LYS A 50 5.45 11.53 -17.25
N ALA A 51 5.65 11.82 -15.96
CA ALA A 51 6.08 10.81 -15.01
C ALA A 51 5.05 9.69 -14.80
N SER A 52 3.75 10.01 -14.86
CA SER A 52 2.66 9.03 -14.79
C SER A 52 2.62 8.13 -16.02
N GLU A 53 2.76 8.70 -17.22
CA GLU A 53 2.85 7.96 -18.49
C GLU A 53 3.99 6.94 -18.46
N ILE A 54 5.21 7.39 -18.15
CA ILE A 54 6.38 6.52 -18.03
C ILE A 54 6.15 5.40 -17.01
N ARG A 55 5.57 5.72 -15.84
CA ARG A 55 5.25 4.73 -14.82
C ARG A 55 4.29 3.69 -15.36
N ASN A 56 3.27 4.10 -16.10
CA ASN A 56 2.25 3.19 -16.63
C ASN A 56 2.81 2.26 -17.69
N LEU A 57 3.68 2.74 -18.58
CA LEU A 57 4.44 1.91 -19.53
C LEU A 57 5.28 0.84 -18.80
N LEU A 58 6.08 1.27 -17.81
CA LEU A 58 6.89 0.35 -17.01
C LEU A 58 6.05 -0.64 -16.20
N PHE A 59 4.89 -0.19 -15.71
CA PHE A 59 3.96 -1.00 -14.94
C PHE A 59 3.36 -2.09 -15.81
N GLU A 60 2.82 -1.75 -16.98
CA GLU A 60 2.22 -2.72 -17.90
C GLU A 60 3.24 -3.75 -18.39
N ALA A 61 4.46 -3.31 -18.70
CA ALA A 61 5.54 -4.21 -19.11
C ALA A 61 5.96 -5.21 -18.01
N SER A 62 5.85 -4.84 -16.73
CA SER A 62 6.30 -5.68 -15.60
C SER A 62 5.19 -6.45 -14.90
N ARG A 63 3.97 -5.92 -14.83
CA ARG A 63 2.83 -6.48 -14.09
C ARG A 63 1.71 -7.01 -14.97
N GLY A 64 1.71 -6.66 -16.25
CA GLY A 64 0.68 -7.03 -17.20
C GLY A 64 -0.60 -6.21 -17.04
N ARG A 65 -1.73 -6.86 -17.33
CA ARG A 65 -3.04 -6.21 -17.48
C ARG A 65 -3.61 -5.70 -16.15
N THR A 66 -4.28 -4.56 -16.22
CA THR A 66 -5.13 -4.02 -15.14
C THR A 66 -6.57 -4.49 -15.36
N PHE A 67 -7.20 -5.05 -14.34
CA PHE A 67 -8.57 -5.55 -14.34
C PHE A 67 -9.54 -4.52 -13.74
N PRO A 68 -10.84 -4.55 -14.10
CA PRO A 68 -11.80 -3.59 -13.56
C PRO A 68 -11.91 -3.73 -12.03
N LEU A 69 -11.86 -2.59 -11.32
CA LEU A 69 -11.80 -2.56 -9.86
C LEU A 69 -13.01 -3.24 -9.20
N ILE A 70 -14.22 -2.80 -9.54
CA ILE A 70 -15.44 -3.19 -8.83
C ILE A 70 -15.74 -4.69 -8.93
N PRO A 71 -15.75 -5.33 -10.13
CA PRO A 71 -16.08 -6.75 -10.23
C PRO A 71 -15.07 -7.64 -9.51
N VAL A 72 -13.78 -7.31 -9.59
CA VAL A 72 -12.73 -8.09 -8.92
C VAL A 72 -12.79 -7.89 -7.40
N LEU A 73 -12.99 -6.66 -6.93
CA LEU A 73 -13.16 -6.38 -5.51
C LEU A 73 -14.40 -7.09 -4.93
N MET A 74 -15.51 -7.15 -5.68
CA MET A 74 -16.70 -7.91 -5.29
C MET A 74 -16.39 -9.40 -5.18
N LEU A 75 -15.67 -9.97 -6.17
CA LEU A 75 -15.26 -11.37 -6.14
C LEU A 75 -14.37 -11.67 -4.93
N GLU A 76 -13.35 -10.85 -4.68
CA GLU A 76 -12.48 -11.00 -3.50
C GLU A 76 -13.27 -10.88 -2.20
N THR A 77 -14.22 -9.94 -2.12
CA THR A 77 -15.09 -9.81 -0.94
C THR A 77 -15.91 -11.08 -0.72
N VAL A 78 -16.50 -11.66 -1.77
CA VAL A 78 -17.24 -12.93 -1.68
C VAL A 78 -16.33 -14.07 -1.22
N LEU A 79 -15.12 -14.18 -1.78
CA LEU A 79 -14.14 -15.20 -1.37
C LEU A 79 -13.70 -15.01 0.10
N GLY A 80 -13.51 -13.77 0.54
CA GLY A 80 -13.21 -13.43 1.94
C GLY A 80 -14.36 -13.81 2.88
N LEU A 81 -15.61 -13.58 2.49
CA LEU A 81 -16.78 -14.00 3.26
C LEU A 81 -16.95 -15.52 3.31
N LEU A 82 -16.63 -16.24 2.22
CA LEU A 82 -16.62 -17.70 2.21
C LEU A 82 -15.51 -18.26 3.12
N ALA A 83 -14.32 -17.65 3.12
CA ALA A 83 -13.24 -18.02 4.04
C ALA A 83 -13.61 -17.75 5.50
N LEU A 84 -14.29 -16.63 5.78
CA LEU A 84 -14.83 -16.31 7.10
C LEU A 84 -15.85 -17.35 7.55
N TRP A 85 -16.76 -17.76 6.67
CA TRP A 85 -17.70 -18.83 6.94
C TRP A 85 -16.99 -20.15 7.28
N GLY A 86 -15.94 -20.49 6.51
CA GLY A 86 -15.08 -21.64 6.79
C GLY A 86 -14.39 -21.56 8.15
N TYR A 87 -13.88 -20.39 8.54
CA TYR A 87 -13.32 -20.15 9.87
C TYR A 87 -14.37 -20.39 10.97
N ILE A 88 -15.56 -19.78 10.84
CA ILE A 88 -16.66 -19.96 11.82
C ILE A 88 -17.06 -21.43 11.92
N TRP A 89 -17.14 -22.14 10.80
CA TRP A 89 -17.41 -23.57 10.80
C TRP A 89 -16.31 -24.37 11.53
N ALA A 90 -15.04 -24.05 11.27
CA ALA A 90 -13.91 -24.71 11.94
C ALA A 90 -13.89 -24.47 13.46
N LEU A 91 -14.45 -23.34 13.94
CA LEU A 91 -14.62 -23.06 15.38
C LEU A 91 -15.55 -24.06 16.10
N GLY A 92 -16.36 -24.84 15.37
CA GLY A 92 -17.22 -25.88 15.93
C GLY A 92 -16.47 -27.06 16.56
N THR A 93 -15.16 -27.17 16.37
CA THR A 93 -14.30 -28.20 16.99
C THR A 93 -13.46 -27.60 18.13
N PRO A 94 -13.97 -27.49 19.37
CA PRO A 94 -13.30 -26.71 20.42
C PRO A 94 -11.84 -27.12 20.62
N LEU A 95 -10.94 -26.13 20.75
CA LEU A 95 -9.53 -26.36 21.05
C LEU A 95 -9.28 -26.00 22.51
N ASP A 96 -8.69 -26.91 23.27
CA ASP A 96 -8.26 -26.62 24.64
C ASP A 96 -6.94 -25.84 24.62
N TRP A 97 -7.04 -24.52 24.60
CA TRP A 97 -5.89 -23.61 24.60
C TRP A 97 -5.01 -23.74 25.85
N MET A 98 -5.56 -24.22 26.98
CA MET A 98 -4.76 -24.45 28.19
C MET A 98 -3.86 -25.68 28.05
N GLY A 99 -4.27 -26.64 27.23
CA GLY A 99 -3.57 -27.90 26.95
C GLY A 99 -2.78 -27.91 25.64
N ILE A 100 -2.31 -26.78 25.12
CA ILE A 100 -1.68 -26.70 23.78
C ILE A 100 -0.51 -27.69 23.57
N PHE A 101 0.28 -27.98 24.61
CA PHE A 101 1.38 -28.94 24.54
C PHE A 101 0.93 -30.41 24.54
N ALA A 102 -0.33 -30.68 24.88
CA ALA A 102 -0.94 -32.00 24.87
C ALA A 102 -1.83 -32.24 23.63
N TRP A 103 -1.90 -31.28 22.71
CA TRP A 103 -2.68 -31.42 21.48
C TRP A 103 -2.20 -32.61 20.64
N GLY A 104 -3.16 -33.44 20.25
CA GLY A 104 -2.96 -34.50 19.29
C GLY A 104 -2.96 -33.97 17.85
N LEU A 105 -2.83 -34.90 16.90
CA LEU A 105 -2.81 -34.56 15.47
C LEU A 105 -4.11 -33.89 15.01
N ALA A 106 -5.26 -34.28 15.54
CA ALA A 106 -6.55 -33.71 15.13
C ALA A 106 -6.68 -32.24 15.52
N GLU A 107 -6.24 -31.87 16.72
CA GLU A 107 -6.21 -30.51 17.23
C GLU A 107 -5.24 -29.64 16.42
N TRP A 108 -4.02 -30.15 16.14
CA TRP A 108 -3.07 -29.45 15.28
C TRP A 108 -3.60 -29.21 13.86
N MET A 109 -4.31 -30.18 13.29
CA MET A 109 -4.95 -30.03 11.98
C MET A 109 -6.10 -29.02 12.01
N SER A 110 -6.92 -29.02 13.06
CA SER A 110 -7.99 -28.02 13.23
C SER A 110 -7.41 -26.61 13.40
N PHE A 111 -6.37 -26.45 14.23
CA PHE A 111 -5.64 -25.19 14.38
C PHE A 111 -5.04 -24.71 13.05
N GLY A 112 -4.36 -25.60 12.31
CA GLY A 112 -3.80 -25.29 11.00
C GLY A 112 -4.87 -24.85 9.99
N LEU A 113 -6.02 -25.52 9.98
CA LEU A 113 -7.14 -25.17 9.11
C LEU A 113 -7.74 -23.80 9.47
N ARG A 114 -7.93 -23.50 10.77
CA ARG A 114 -8.37 -22.17 11.24
C ARG A 114 -7.39 -21.09 10.79
N PHE A 115 -6.10 -21.37 10.92
CA PHE A 115 -5.05 -20.44 10.49
C PHE A 115 -5.12 -20.16 8.99
N VAL A 116 -5.28 -21.19 8.16
CA VAL A 116 -5.49 -21.02 6.70
C VAL A 116 -6.69 -20.13 6.40
N PHE A 117 -7.83 -20.36 7.07
CA PHE A 117 -9.00 -19.50 6.86
C PHE A 117 -8.77 -18.05 7.31
N VAL A 118 -8.12 -17.84 8.45
CA VAL A 118 -7.76 -16.48 8.93
C VAL A 118 -6.90 -15.76 7.89
N PHE A 119 -5.85 -16.40 7.37
CA PHE A 119 -4.99 -15.82 6.34
C PHE A 119 -5.75 -15.56 5.04
N ALA A 120 -6.65 -16.46 4.64
CA ALA A 120 -7.49 -16.25 3.47
C ALA A 120 -8.40 -15.02 3.63
N VAL A 121 -9.05 -14.85 4.79
CA VAL A 121 -9.86 -13.65 5.06
C VAL A 121 -9.03 -12.39 4.99
N ILE A 122 -7.85 -12.36 5.63
CA ILE A 122 -6.95 -11.19 5.62
C ILE A 122 -6.52 -10.86 4.18
N ALA A 123 -6.11 -11.87 3.40
CA ALA A 123 -5.63 -11.69 2.04
C ALA A 123 -6.74 -11.16 1.10
N PHE A 124 -7.94 -11.75 1.16
CA PHE A 124 -9.05 -11.34 0.31
C PHE A 124 -9.68 -10.00 0.69
N LEU A 125 -9.64 -9.62 1.97
CA LEU A 125 -10.18 -8.34 2.43
C LEU A 125 -9.14 -7.21 2.46
N TYR A 126 -7.85 -7.51 2.21
CA TYR A 126 -6.78 -6.51 2.16
C TYR A 126 -7.03 -5.38 1.14
N PRO A 127 -7.47 -5.65 -0.11
CA PRO A 127 -7.72 -4.60 -1.11
C PRO A 127 -8.77 -3.58 -0.68
N ILE A 128 -9.74 -3.97 0.16
CA ILE A 128 -10.75 -3.07 0.72
C ILE A 128 -10.08 -1.95 1.54
N GLY A 129 -9.06 -2.28 2.33
CA GLY A 129 -8.28 -1.31 3.09
C GLY A 129 -7.64 -0.24 2.21
N ARG A 130 -7.08 -0.64 1.06
CA ARG A 130 -6.53 0.29 0.06
C ARG A 130 -7.60 1.14 -0.61
N VAL A 131 -8.79 0.60 -0.86
CA VAL A 131 -9.92 1.36 -1.41
C VAL A 131 -10.38 2.45 -0.45
N ILE A 132 -10.52 2.11 0.83
CA ILE A 132 -10.87 3.06 1.89
C ILE A 132 -9.78 4.14 2.03
N ALA A 133 -8.50 3.72 2.09
CA ALA A 133 -7.36 4.63 2.16
C ALA A 133 -7.31 5.59 0.97
N GLY A 134 -7.52 5.08 -0.25
CA GLY A 134 -7.51 5.86 -1.49
C GLY A 134 -8.61 6.92 -1.48
N LYS A 135 -9.83 6.53 -1.13
CA LYS A 135 -10.97 7.45 -1.00
C LYS A 135 -10.70 8.56 0.02
N TRP A 136 -10.18 8.22 1.20
CA TRP A 136 -9.84 9.19 2.24
C TRP A 136 -8.70 10.13 1.82
N ALA A 137 -7.67 9.59 1.16
CA ALA A 137 -6.51 10.35 0.71
C ALA A 137 -6.78 11.20 -0.55
N GLY A 138 -7.89 10.98 -1.25
CA GLY A 138 -8.16 11.57 -2.56
C GLY A 138 -7.28 10.99 -3.68
N ILE A 139 -6.79 9.77 -3.50
CA ILE A 139 -5.95 9.04 -4.46
C ILE A 139 -6.85 8.07 -5.21
N LYS A 140 -6.97 8.25 -6.52
CA LYS A 140 -7.81 7.41 -7.38
C LYS A 140 -7.15 6.05 -7.62
N LEU A 141 -7.98 5.06 -7.87
CA LEU A 141 -7.58 3.68 -8.09
C LEU A 141 -8.07 3.28 -9.48
N GLU A 142 -7.16 2.85 -10.34
CA GLU A 142 -7.46 2.53 -11.74
C GLU A 142 -8.13 1.15 -11.89
N GLY A 143 -7.76 0.20 -11.03
CA GLY A 143 -8.18 -1.18 -11.18
C GLY A 143 -7.43 -2.14 -10.26
N MET A 144 -7.70 -3.42 -10.43
CA MET A 144 -6.96 -4.51 -9.77
C MET A 144 -5.81 -4.97 -10.66
N CYS A 145 -4.69 -5.34 -10.05
CA CYS A 145 -3.49 -5.78 -10.74
C CYS A 145 -2.72 -6.78 -9.87
N ARG A 146 -1.64 -7.33 -10.43
CA ARG A 146 -0.69 -8.14 -9.65
C ARG A 146 0.39 -7.27 -9.06
N ASP A 147 0.80 -7.57 -7.84
CA ASP A 147 1.88 -6.89 -7.13
C ASP A 147 3.26 -7.47 -7.52
N GLN A 148 4.28 -7.27 -6.68
CA GLN A 148 5.62 -7.84 -6.88
C GLN A 148 5.77 -9.32 -6.59
N TYR A 149 4.87 -9.88 -5.81
CA TYR A 149 4.82 -11.27 -5.41
C TYR A 149 3.68 -12.04 -6.11
N TYR A 150 3.07 -11.44 -7.15
CA TYR A 150 1.93 -11.96 -7.90
C TYR A 150 0.62 -12.03 -7.10
N GLU A 151 0.53 -11.30 -6.00
CA GLU A 151 -0.67 -11.16 -5.18
C GLU A 151 -1.62 -10.13 -5.79
N PRO A 152 -2.94 -10.33 -5.67
CA PRO A 152 -3.93 -9.33 -6.05
C PRO A 152 -3.75 -8.03 -5.25
N THR A 153 -3.70 -6.90 -5.95
CA THR A 153 -3.58 -5.59 -5.33
C THR A 153 -4.26 -4.53 -6.17
N VAL A 154 -4.38 -3.32 -5.62
CA VAL A 154 -4.99 -2.20 -6.34
C VAL A 154 -3.93 -1.36 -7.05
N LYS A 155 -4.14 -1.10 -8.34
CA LYS A 155 -3.35 -0.15 -9.13
C LYS A 155 -3.77 1.28 -8.79
N ILE A 156 -2.82 2.04 -8.27
CA ILE A 156 -2.96 3.46 -7.99
C ILE A 156 -2.87 4.27 -9.30
N ASP A 157 -3.78 5.22 -9.49
CA ASP A 157 -3.65 6.27 -10.50
C ASP A 157 -2.51 7.20 -10.12
N TYR A 158 -1.45 7.20 -10.93
CA TYR A 158 -0.20 7.84 -10.53
C TYR A 158 -0.29 9.36 -10.56
N VAL A 159 -1.18 9.93 -11.39
CA VAL A 159 -1.43 11.37 -11.44
C VAL A 159 -2.03 11.84 -10.12
N SER A 160 -3.17 11.28 -9.69
CA SER A 160 -3.80 11.66 -8.42
C SER A 160 -2.89 11.39 -7.24
N PHE A 161 -2.08 10.32 -7.29
CA PHE A 161 -1.09 10.04 -6.27
C PHE A 161 -0.01 11.13 -6.20
N LEU A 162 0.61 11.54 -7.31
CA LEU A 162 1.64 12.60 -7.29
C LEU A 162 1.08 13.96 -6.87
N LYS A 163 -0.17 14.27 -7.26
CA LYS A 163 -0.88 15.49 -6.87
C LYS A 163 -1.33 15.50 -5.40
N ALA A 164 -1.53 14.34 -4.78
CA ALA A 164 -1.92 14.26 -3.38
C ALA A 164 -0.82 14.80 -2.45
N PRO A 165 -1.15 15.56 -1.38
CA PRO A 165 -0.16 16.03 -0.41
C PRO A 165 0.65 14.90 0.21
N ALA A 166 1.92 15.15 0.54
CA ALA A 166 2.81 14.14 1.10
C ALA A 166 2.25 13.49 2.38
N SER A 167 1.56 14.25 3.24
CA SER A 167 0.87 13.72 4.42
C SER A 167 -0.19 12.67 4.05
N LYS A 168 -1.03 12.95 3.04
CA LYS A 168 -2.08 12.01 2.59
C LYS A 168 -1.49 10.75 1.98
N ARG A 169 -0.44 10.87 1.15
CA ARG A 169 0.27 9.70 0.58
C ARG A 169 0.88 8.81 1.66
N LYS A 170 1.51 9.41 2.68
CA LYS A 170 2.07 8.68 3.81
C LYS A 170 0.98 7.87 4.54
N TRP A 171 -0.10 8.54 4.91
CA TRP A 171 -1.19 7.90 5.65
C TRP A 171 -1.97 6.88 4.81
N PHE A 172 -2.02 7.02 3.48
CA PHE A 172 -2.55 6.00 2.58
C PHE A 172 -1.86 4.65 2.79
N PHE A 173 -0.52 4.61 2.78
CA PHE A 173 0.23 3.36 2.99
C PHE A 173 0.11 2.85 4.44
N PHE A 174 0.09 3.75 5.43
CA PHE A 174 -0.11 3.36 6.82
C PHE A 174 -1.45 2.66 7.03
N PHE A 175 -2.53 3.27 6.54
CA PHE A 175 -3.88 2.71 6.68
C PHE A 175 -4.02 1.38 5.94
N ALA A 176 -3.41 1.25 4.76
CA ALA A 176 -3.43 0.00 4.00
C ALA A 176 -2.81 -1.18 4.76
N GLY A 177 -1.68 -0.99 5.45
CA GLY A 177 -1.11 -2.03 6.31
C GLY A 177 -1.91 -2.26 7.59
N LEU A 178 -2.30 -1.17 8.27
CA LEU A 178 -3.13 -1.21 9.48
C LEU A 178 -4.45 -1.97 9.27
N TRP A 179 -5.01 -1.94 8.06
CA TRP A 179 -6.23 -2.69 7.73
C TRP A 179 -6.09 -4.19 7.99
N THR A 180 -4.93 -4.79 7.70
CA THR A 180 -4.68 -6.22 7.98
C THR A 180 -4.72 -6.53 9.47
N LEU A 181 -4.17 -5.62 10.29
CA LEU A 181 -4.26 -5.70 11.75
C LEU A 181 -5.70 -5.59 12.25
N ILE A 182 -6.47 -4.65 11.70
CA ILE A 182 -7.88 -4.47 12.05
C ILE A 182 -8.70 -5.73 11.70
N THR A 183 -8.50 -6.30 10.52
CA THR A 183 -9.17 -7.54 10.11
C THR A 183 -8.81 -8.70 11.04
N SER A 184 -7.53 -8.87 11.38
CA SER A 184 -7.09 -9.94 12.29
C SER A 184 -7.61 -9.75 13.71
N LEU A 185 -7.63 -8.50 14.21
CA LEU A 185 -8.17 -8.16 15.53
C LEU A 185 -9.68 -8.46 15.59
N TRP A 186 -10.42 -8.09 14.55
CA TRP A 186 -11.85 -8.37 14.45
C TRP A 186 -12.14 -9.88 14.43
N LEU A 187 -11.36 -10.67 13.67
CA LEU A 187 -11.47 -12.13 13.66
C LEU A 187 -11.14 -12.77 15.02
N TRP A 188 -10.18 -12.21 15.75
CA TRP A 188 -9.88 -12.66 17.10
C TRP A 188 -11.05 -12.39 18.05
N ILE A 189 -11.61 -11.18 18.03
CA ILE A 189 -12.78 -10.83 18.84
C ILE A 189 -13.92 -11.83 18.54
N LEU A 190 -14.18 -12.10 17.26
CA LEU A 190 -15.18 -13.09 16.84
C LEU A 190 -14.87 -14.50 17.39
N GLY A 191 -13.63 -14.97 17.26
CA GLY A 191 -13.18 -16.28 17.76
C GLY A 191 -13.31 -16.41 19.29
N MET A 192 -12.98 -15.35 20.02
CA MET A 192 -13.13 -15.29 21.48
C MET A 192 -14.57 -15.42 21.91
N PHE A 193 -15.50 -14.70 21.27
CA PHE A 193 -16.93 -14.76 21.62
C PHE A 193 -17.58 -16.09 21.26
N LEU A 194 -17.16 -16.74 20.17
CA LEU A 194 -17.81 -17.96 19.69
C LEU A 194 -17.25 -19.24 20.30
N SER A 195 -15.94 -19.33 20.54
CA SER A 195 -15.28 -20.59 20.90
C SER A 195 -14.04 -20.41 21.79
N TRP A 196 -13.87 -19.24 22.43
CA TRP A 196 -12.67 -18.92 23.21
C TRP A 196 -11.38 -19.14 22.40
N ASP A 197 -11.39 -18.77 21.11
CA ASP A 197 -10.33 -19.07 20.16
C ASP A 197 -9.30 -17.95 19.99
N PHE A 198 -8.01 -18.29 20.11
CA PHE A 198 -6.88 -17.35 19.97
C PHE A 198 -6.18 -17.43 18.60
N THR A 199 -6.66 -18.23 17.65
CA THR A 199 -5.96 -18.48 16.38
C THR A 199 -5.70 -17.18 15.62
N ALA A 200 -6.71 -16.30 15.52
CA ALA A 200 -6.58 -15.02 14.82
C ALA A 200 -5.80 -13.95 15.62
N PHE A 201 -5.53 -14.18 16.90
CA PHE A 201 -4.70 -13.30 17.72
C PHE A 201 -3.22 -13.41 17.35
N ILE A 202 -2.78 -14.62 16.99
CA ILE A 202 -1.39 -14.92 16.62
C ILE A 202 -0.94 -14.07 15.42
N PRO A 203 -1.61 -14.11 14.25
CA PRO A 203 -1.22 -13.26 13.12
C PRO A 203 -1.35 -11.77 13.46
N MET A 204 -2.32 -11.36 14.29
CA MET A 204 -2.43 -9.96 14.73
C MET A 204 -1.16 -9.51 15.47
N ILE A 205 -0.68 -10.29 16.45
CA ILE A 205 0.56 -9.97 17.18
C ILE A 205 1.76 -9.98 16.22
N LEU A 206 1.89 -11.00 15.37
CA LEU A 206 3.02 -11.13 14.45
C LEU A 206 3.08 -9.94 13.48
N LEU A 207 1.94 -9.55 12.91
CA LEU A 207 1.82 -8.37 12.05
C LEU A 207 2.14 -7.10 12.84
N ALA A 208 1.64 -6.95 14.08
CA ALA A 208 1.88 -5.75 14.88
C ALA A 208 3.36 -5.58 15.22
N LEU A 209 4.04 -6.66 15.59
CA LEU A 209 5.47 -6.68 15.83
C LEU A 209 6.26 -6.41 14.55
N PHE A 210 5.89 -7.04 13.43
CA PHE A 210 6.55 -6.84 12.15
C PHE A 210 6.39 -5.40 11.64
N GLU A 211 5.17 -4.90 11.50
CA GLU A 211 4.87 -3.55 11.05
C GLU A 211 5.44 -2.50 12.00
N GLY A 212 5.29 -2.71 13.31
CA GLY A 212 5.89 -1.86 14.34
C GLY A 212 7.40 -1.79 14.22
N SER A 213 8.09 -2.93 14.05
CA SER A 213 9.54 -2.96 13.85
C SER A 213 9.99 -2.20 12.59
N VAL A 214 9.22 -2.30 11.50
CA VAL A 214 9.51 -1.57 10.27
C VAL A 214 9.35 -0.07 10.47
N ILE A 215 8.25 0.37 11.11
CA ILE A 215 8.02 1.78 11.42
C ILE A 215 9.14 2.33 12.31
N LEU A 216 9.49 1.62 13.39
CA LEU A 216 10.52 2.03 14.35
C LEU A 216 11.91 2.11 13.72
N SER A 217 12.27 1.15 12.85
CA SER A 217 13.55 1.17 12.13
C SER A 217 13.67 2.31 11.11
N GLY A 218 12.55 2.92 10.70
CA GLY A 218 12.51 3.93 9.65
C GLY A 218 13.01 3.45 8.28
N ASN A 219 13.14 2.13 8.06
CA ASN A 219 13.67 1.53 6.84
C ASN A 219 12.66 1.65 5.67
N PRO A 220 13.01 2.28 4.54
CA PRO A 220 12.10 2.49 3.39
C PRO A 220 12.24 1.43 2.28
N SER A 221 12.83 0.28 2.60
CA SER A 221 13.05 -0.82 1.64
C SER A 221 11.74 -1.35 1.06
N PRO A 222 11.69 -1.67 -0.25
CA PRO A 222 10.49 -2.22 -0.89
C PRO A 222 10.07 -3.61 -0.37
N ASN A 223 10.98 -4.33 0.29
CA ASN A 223 10.70 -5.66 0.86
C ASN A 223 10.02 -5.59 2.24
N ARG A 224 9.68 -4.39 2.72
CA ARG A 224 9.04 -4.16 4.02
C ARG A 224 7.54 -3.83 3.90
N GLY A 225 6.94 -4.23 2.77
CA GLY A 225 5.52 -4.02 2.49
C GLY A 225 5.08 -2.54 2.57
N GLU A 226 3.83 -2.34 2.98
CA GLU A 226 3.21 -1.01 3.12
C GLU A 226 3.98 -0.10 4.08
N MET A 227 4.52 -0.63 5.18
CA MET A 227 5.24 0.17 6.17
C MET A 227 6.59 0.68 5.66
N GLY A 228 7.22 -0.03 4.72
CA GLY A 228 8.37 0.49 3.97
C GLY A 228 8.00 1.69 3.10
N HIS A 229 6.83 1.64 2.44
CA HIS A 229 6.30 2.76 1.67
C HIS A 229 5.92 3.95 2.56
N TYR A 230 5.29 3.69 3.71
CA TYR A 230 5.02 4.71 4.75
C TYR A 230 6.30 5.45 5.16
N ASN A 231 7.36 4.72 5.52
CA ASN A 231 8.63 5.32 5.93
C ASN A 231 9.26 6.17 4.81
N ARG A 232 9.14 5.73 3.55
CA ARG A 232 9.62 6.49 2.39
C ARG A 232 8.85 7.80 2.25
N GLU A 233 7.52 7.76 2.31
CA GLU A 233 6.69 8.95 2.20
C GLU A 233 6.85 9.87 3.42
N LYS A 234 7.08 9.33 4.62
CA LYS A 234 7.43 10.13 5.83
C LYS A 234 8.70 10.96 5.62
N ARG A 235 9.75 10.39 5.00
CA ARG A 235 10.97 11.15 4.65
C ARG A 235 10.71 12.22 3.58
N ILE A 236 9.84 11.92 2.61
CA ILE A 236 9.44 12.89 1.58
C ILE A 236 8.65 14.04 2.20
N GLU A 237 7.72 13.75 3.10
CA GLU A 237 6.90 14.73 3.81
C GLU A 237 7.75 15.72 4.60
N GLN A 238 8.81 15.26 5.28
CA GLN A 238 9.72 16.15 6.00
C GLN A 238 10.36 17.20 5.10
N VAL A 239 10.84 16.81 3.92
CA VAL A 239 11.42 17.74 2.94
C VAL A 239 10.35 18.64 2.34
N TRP A 240 9.19 18.07 2.03
CA TRP A 240 8.04 18.78 1.48
C TRP A 240 7.56 19.90 2.41
N ARG A 241 7.43 19.63 3.72
CA ARG A 241 7.04 20.63 4.73
C ARG A 241 8.04 21.78 4.83
N ARG A 242 9.35 21.50 4.77
CA ARG A 242 10.38 22.54 4.78
C ARG A 242 10.27 23.45 3.56
N LYS A 243 10.09 22.87 2.37
CA LYS A 243 9.89 23.65 1.13
C LYS A 243 8.62 24.49 1.18
N LEU A 244 7.54 23.93 1.74
CA LEU A 244 6.28 24.66 1.88
C LEU A 244 6.41 25.85 2.82
N ALA A 245 7.16 25.71 3.92
CA ALA A 245 7.42 26.82 4.85
C ALA A 245 8.13 27.99 4.14
N VAL A 246 9.21 27.70 3.39
CA VAL A 246 9.95 28.70 2.60
C VAL A 246 9.04 29.39 1.58
N LEU A 247 8.21 28.64 0.85
CA LEU A 247 7.27 29.23 -0.11
C LEU A 247 6.26 30.18 0.53
N ASN A 248 5.81 29.87 1.75
CA ASN A 248 4.86 30.70 2.47
C ASN A 248 5.53 32.00 2.98
N GLU A 249 6.77 31.92 3.46
CA GLU A 249 7.56 33.09 3.88
C GLU A 249 7.78 34.05 2.70
N THR A 250 8.24 33.55 1.55
CA THR A 250 8.44 34.40 0.35
C THR A 250 7.16 35.06 -0.13
N SER A 251 6.02 34.36 -0.06
CA SER A 251 4.73 34.95 -0.47
C SER A 251 4.21 36.04 0.47
N GLN A 252 4.69 36.10 1.71
CA GLN A 252 4.34 37.15 2.66
C GLN A 252 5.15 38.43 2.38
N ASP A 253 6.45 38.30 2.13
CA ASP A 253 7.34 39.42 1.80
C ASP A 253 6.88 40.16 0.53
N ASP A 254 6.52 39.41 -0.52
CA ASP A 254 6.02 40.00 -1.78
C ASP A 254 4.70 40.78 -1.59
N SER A 255 3.92 40.45 -0.55
CA SER A 255 2.64 41.11 -0.26
C SER A 255 2.77 42.37 0.59
N SER A 256 3.84 42.50 1.40
CA SER A 256 4.12 43.71 2.17
C SER A 256 4.66 44.84 1.31
N ASP A 257 5.46 44.53 0.29
CA ASP A 257 6.04 45.52 -0.63
C ASP A 257 4.98 46.18 -1.52
N LEU A 258 3.82 45.55 -1.71
CA LEU A 258 2.69 46.11 -2.46
C LEU A 258 1.78 47.04 -1.64
N GLN A 259 2.00 47.13 -0.31
CA GLN A 259 1.21 47.99 0.59
C GLN A 259 1.94 49.27 1.01
N SER A 260 3.22 49.41 0.67
CA SER A 260 4.04 50.62 0.90
C SER A 260 4.11 51.52 -0.33
#